data_AF-A0A158S3C8-F1
#
_entry.id   AF-A0A158S3C8-F1
#
_cell.length_a   1.000
_cell.length_b   1.000
_cell.length_c   1.000
_cell.angle_alpha   90.00
_cell.angle_beta   90.00
_cell.angle_gamma   90.00
#
_symmetry.space_group_name_H-M   'P 1'
#
loop_
_entity.id
_entity.type
_entity.pdbx_description
1 polymer ?
#
loop_
_entity_poly.entity_id
_entity_poly.type
_entity_poly.pdbx_seq_one_letter_code
_entity_poly.pdbx_strand_id
1 'polypeptide(L)' 'MSPSFGEHALALFAVAARHLGWRPDVFWAATPCELAAALRPPLPPAASGIDRAALQRLMENDHG' A
#
# COMPACT_ATOMS: atom_id res chain seq x y z
N MET A 1 -12.07 2.18 -26.58
CA MET A 1 -10.62 2.11 -26.87
C MET A 1 -9.89 2.27 -25.55
N SER A 2 -8.92 1.40 -25.25
CA SER A 2 -8.10 1.55 -24.04
C SER A 2 -7.09 2.69 -24.24
N PRO A 3 -6.83 3.52 -23.21
CA PRO A 3 -5.85 4.59 -23.34
C PRO A 3 -4.45 4.01 -23.62
N SER A 4 -3.63 4.78 -24.31
CA SER A 4 -2.23 4.42 -24.57
C SER A 4 -1.43 4.33 -23.27
N PHE A 5 -0.28 3.67 -23.33
CA PHE A 5 0.67 3.65 -22.21
C PHE A 5 1.07 5.07 -21.79
N GLY A 6 1.35 5.96 -22.76
CA GLY A 6 1.78 7.34 -22.48
C GLY A 6 0.73 8.15 -21.73
N GLU A 7 -0.55 8.02 -22.09
CA GLU A 7 -1.65 8.69 -21.39
C GLU A 7 -1.77 8.21 -19.93
N HIS A 8 -1.68 6.90 -19.68
CA HIS A 8 -1.70 6.37 -18.32
C HIS A 8 -0.47 6.79 -17.51
N ALA A 9 0.71 6.75 -18.11
CA ALA A 9 1.94 7.14 -17.45
C ALA A 9 1.92 8.62 -17.03
N LEU A 10 1.39 9.51 -17.90
CA LEU A 10 1.20 10.92 -17.57
C LEU A 10 0.20 11.13 -16.43
N ALA A 11 -0.91 10.41 -16.43
CA ALA A 11 -1.90 10.49 -15.36
C ALA A 11 -1.30 10.06 -14.02
N LEU A 12 -0.54 8.96 -13.99
CA LEU A 12 0.15 8.47 -12.79
C LEU A 12 1.26 9.41 -12.34
N PHE A 13 2.04 9.97 -13.27
CA PHE A 13 3.06 10.97 -12.96
C PHE A 13 2.44 12.21 -12.30
N ALA A 14 1.29 12.69 -12.79
CA ALA A 14 0.60 13.83 -12.19
C ALA A 14 0.20 13.56 -10.73
N VAL A 15 -0.24 12.34 -10.42
CA VAL A 15 -0.53 11.91 -9.04
C VAL A 15 0.76 11.88 -8.21
N ALA A 16 1.82 11.23 -8.70
CA ALA A 16 3.09 11.13 -7.99
C ALA A 16 3.73 12.51 -7.72
N ALA A 17 3.70 13.41 -8.69
CA ALA A 17 4.23 14.77 -8.53
C ALA A 17 3.47 15.57 -7.47
N ARG A 18 2.13 15.46 -7.43
CA ARG A 18 1.29 16.23 -6.49
C ARG A 18 1.30 15.67 -5.07
N HIS A 19 1.25 14.35 -4.92
CA HIS A 19 1.10 13.70 -3.62
C HIS A 19 2.42 13.29 -2.99
N LEU A 20 3.42 12.93 -3.80
CA LEU A 20 4.71 12.43 -3.33
C LEU A 20 5.84 13.43 -3.57
N GLY A 21 5.61 14.51 -4.33
CA GLY A 21 6.63 15.49 -4.69
C GLY A 21 7.70 14.94 -5.65
N TRP A 22 7.43 13.82 -6.31
CA TRP A 22 8.40 13.16 -7.19
C TRP A 22 8.71 14.00 -8.43
N ARG A 23 10.00 14.12 -8.73
CA ARG A 23 10.49 14.67 -10.00
C ARG A 23 10.33 13.61 -11.11
N PRO A 24 10.32 14.02 -12.40
CA PRO A 24 10.16 13.09 -13.51
C PRO A 24 11.15 11.92 -13.50
N ASP A 25 12.42 12.18 -13.15
CA ASP A 25 13.48 11.17 -13.07
C ASP A 25 13.15 10.06 -12.06
N VAL A 26 12.61 10.43 -10.89
CA VAL A 26 12.22 9.47 -9.85
C VAL A 26 11.05 8.60 -10.33
N PHE A 27 10.04 9.20 -10.97
CA PHE A 27 8.88 8.45 -11.49
C PHE A 27 9.28 7.44 -12.57
N TRP A 28 10.15 7.83 -13.50
CA TRP A 28 10.58 6.95 -14.59
C TRP A 28 11.54 5.85 -14.13
N ALA A 29 12.26 6.06 -13.03
CA ALA A 29 13.12 5.05 -12.42
C ALA A 29 12.33 4.08 -11.51
N ALA A 30 11.22 4.52 -10.94
CA ALA A 30 10.41 3.72 -10.02
C ALA A 30 9.69 2.57 -10.74
N THR A 31 9.64 1.42 -10.08
CA THR A 31 8.88 0.26 -10.54
C THR A 31 7.38 0.44 -10.28
N PRO A 32 6.50 -0.27 -11.01
CA PRO A 32 5.07 -0.22 -10.75
C PRO A 32 4.68 -0.66 -9.33
N CYS A 33 5.42 -1.60 -8.72
CA CYS A 33 5.13 -2.04 -7.34
C CYS A 33 5.52 -0.98 -6.31
N GLU A 34 6.62 -0.25 -6.52
CA GLU A 34 7.02 0.87 -5.65
C GLU A 34 6.01 2.01 -5.76
N LEU A 35 5.56 2.34 -6.98
CA LEU A 35 4.50 3.34 -7.18
C LEU A 35 3.21 2.93 -6.46
N ALA A 36 2.79 1.67 -6.59
CA ALA A 36 1.61 1.17 -5.89
C ALA A 36 1.77 1.20 -4.37
N ALA A 37 2.97 0.90 -3.86
CA ALA A 37 3.27 0.97 -2.43
C ALA A 37 3.23 2.42 -1.90
N ALA A 38 3.79 3.37 -2.65
CA ALA A 38 3.83 4.78 -2.27
C ALA A 38 2.44 5.44 -2.27
N LEU A 39 1.55 5.00 -3.16
CA LEU A 39 0.16 5.48 -3.24
C LEU A 39 -0.81 4.72 -2.32
N ARG A 40 -0.35 3.67 -1.65
CA ARG A 40 -1.20 2.86 -0.79
C ARG A 40 -1.67 3.71 0.41
N PRO A 41 -2.98 3.76 0.70
CA PRO A 41 -3.47 4.39 1.91
C PRO A 41 -2.81 3.78 3.16
N PRO A 42 -2.66 4.54 4.25
CA PRO A 42 -2.18 4.01 5.51
C PRO A 42 -3.02 2.78 5.87
N LEU A 43 -2.34 1.68 6.20
CA LEU A 43 -3.05 0.53 6.73
C LEU A 43 -3.74 1.00 8.02
N PRO A 44 -5.04 0.71 8.22
CA PRO A 44 -5.66 0.94 9.52
C PRO A 44 -4.75 0.32 10.59
N PRO A 45 -4.58 0.96 11.75
CA PRO A 45 -3.80 0.38 12.83
C PRO A 45 -4.25 -1.06 12.99
N ALA A 46 -3.30 -1.99 12.91
CA ALA A 46 -3.61 -3.41 13.00
C ALA A 46 -4.56 -3.57 14.18
N ALA A 47 -5.75 -4.15 13.92
CA ALA A 47 -6.69 -4.45 14.99
C ALA A 47 -5.87 -5.09 16.10
N SER A 48 -5.94 -4.50 17.30
CA SER A 48 -5.10 -4.83 18.45
C SER A 48 -4.87 -6.33 18.43
N GLY A 49 -3.63 -6.76 18.18
CA GLY A 49 -3.32 -8.18 18.11
C GLY A 49 -3.92 -8.88 19.33
N ILE A 50 -4.34 -10.14 19.17
CA ILE A 50 -4.94 -10.92 20.27
C ILE A 50 -4.09 -10.73 21.52
N ASP A 51 -4.70 -10.15 22.56
CA ASP A 51 -4.00 -9.90 23.81
C ASP A 51 -3.66 -11.24 24.48
N ARG A 52 -2.76 -11.19 25.47
CA ARG A 52 -2.31 -12.40 26.16
C ARG A 52 -3.48 -13.17 26.79
N ALA A 53 -4.53 -12.49 27.23
CA ALA A 53 -5.70 -13.14 27.83
C ALA A 53 -6.54 -13.88 26.76
N ALA A 54 -6.70 -13.30 25.58
CA ALA A 54 -7.35 -13.95 24.44
C ALA A 54 -6.55 -15.16 23.94
N LEU A 55 -5.22 -15.06 23.92
CA LEU A 55 -4.34 -16.20 23.60
C LEU A 55 -4.48 -17.33 24.63
N GLN A 56 -4.51 -17.01 25.93
CA GLN A 56 -4.69 -18.03 26.98
C GLN A 56 -6.01 -18.76 26.87
N ARG A 57 -7.12 -18.05 26.60
CA ARG A 57 -8.43 -18.70 26.40
C ARG A 57 -8.46 -19.62 25.19
N LEU A 58 -7.75 -19.27 24.11
CA LEU A 58 -7.62 -20.13 22.93
C LEU A 58 -6.88 -21.43 23.26
N MET A 59 -5.78 -21.35 24.02
CA MET A 59 -5.02 -22.52 24.46
C MET A 59 -5.85 -23.41 25.40
N GLU A 60 -6.61 -22.82 26.33
CA GLU A 60 -7.49 -23.55 27.25
C GLU A 60 -8.61 -24.30 26.50
N ASN A 61 -9.16 -23.73 25.43
CA ASN A 61 -10.19 -24.37 24.62
C ASN A 61 -9.65 -25.46 23.66
N ASP A 62 -8.38 -25.42 23.26
CA ASP A 62 -7.76 -26.39 22.35
C ASP A 62 -7.34 -27.69 23.08
N HIS A 63 -7.16 -27.62 24.39
CA HIS A 63 -6.75 -28.75 25.25
C HIS A 63 -7.92 -29.46 25.96
N GLY A 64 -9.17 -29.24 25.52
CA GLY A 64 -10.41 -29.82 26.07
C GLY A 64 -11.02 -30.94 25.24
#